data_AF-A0A4Q5PI90-F1
#
_entry.id   AF-A0A4Q5PI90-F1
#
_cell.length_a   1.000
_cell.length_b   1.000
_cell.length_c   1.000
_cell.angle_alpha   90.00
_cell.angle_beta   90.00
_cell.angle_gamma   90.00
#
_symmetry.space_group_name_H-M   'P 1'
#
loop_
_entity.id
_entity.type
_entity.pdbx_description
1 polymer ?
#
loop_
_entity_poly.entity_id
_entity_poly.type
_entity_poly.pdbx_seq_one_letter_code
_entity_poly.pdbx_strand_id
1 'polypeptide(L)'
;MVNLSLFDTDWYINGMRRKVHESEPLPITMKESQYVSGVRDYMRFTDANIQGNVELKEVVDYLLQANNDLPTKNLKLTVNPQDVISTGTLPASKADQITPALEWKFNKPYITKGTLAMFDILAHNNWKRPVYFCSTVPSEQFNGLDKYLYSEGLALRLLPLKTDSLSNDGETPINLEPMYNHIMNKFKWGNIKNASYLDAQSVDDISIFSNMFNSLISGLIKEGRIEDAKKAFKKYDEVMPTKIFSLRMMMGVPTRAQNLYILGETQKANDLIKKSAAYIQKELSYLADLTKSKGEIIGGQNAQLGLNWSLLPMAQVASQYKQPALAQQLIAQYEALDSRFDNLFSRSRQQQMQDQMSGGE
;
A
#
# COMPACT_ATOMS: atom_id res chain seq x y z
N MET A 1 -0.24 -17.13 8.69
CA MET A 1 -0.82 -16.19 7.72
C MET A 1 -2.33 -16.37 7.76
N VAL A 2 -3.11 -15.29 7.78
CA VAL A 2 -4.57 -15.34 7.78
C VAL A 2 -5.06 -14.72 6.46
N ASN A 3 -5.77 -15.50 5.66
CA ASN A 3 -6.46 -15.01 4.47
C ASN A 3 -7.82 -14.47 4.91
N LEU A 4 -8.01 -13.15 4.82
CA LEU A 4 -9.22 -12.49 5.30
C LEU A 4 -10.49 -12.95 4.55
N SER A 5 -10.39 -13.31 3.26
CA SER A 5 -11.52 -13.81 2.47
C SER A 5 -11.98 -15.20 2.89
N LEU A 6 -11.08 -16.02 3.45
CA LEU A 6 -11.43 -17.34 4.01
C LEU A 6 -11.74 -17.28 5.50
N PHE A 7 -11.39 -16.18 6.18
CA PHE A 7 -11.56 -16.04 7.63
C PHE A 7 -13.01 -15.93 8.08
N ASP A 8 -13.93 -15.74 7.15
CA ASP A 8 -15.37 -15.84 7.38
C ASP A 8 -15.89 -17.29 7.42
N THR A 9 -15.04 -18.29 7.20
CA THR A 9 -15.42 -19.71 7.31
C THR A 9 -15.02 -20.31 8.65
N ASP A 10 -15.92 -21.09 9.23
CA ASP A 10 -15.76 -21.73 10.55
C ASP A 10 -14.57 -22.69 10.60
N TRP A 11 -14.39 -23.52 9.57
CA TRP A 11 -13.26 -24.44 9.46
C TRP A 11 -11.91 -23.72 9.41
N TYR A 12 -11.85 -22.53 8.80
CA TYR A 12 -10.60 -21.75 8.73
C TYR A 12 -10.29 -21.12 10.09
N ILE A 13 -11.29 -20.60 10.81
CA ILE A 13 -11.13 -20.16 12.21
C ILE A 13 -10.67 -21.33 13.09
N ASN A 14 -11.28 -22.50 12.96
CA ASN A 14 -10.85 -23.73 13.65
C ASN A 14 -9.40 -24.11 13.34
N GLY A 15 -8.96 -23.92 12.09
CA GLY A 15 -7.57 -24.08 11.67
C GLY A 15 -6.62 -23.15 12.43
N MET A 16 -6.98 -21.87 12.56
CA MET A 16 -6.16 -20.85 13.21
C MET A 16 -6.03 -21.01 14.74
N ARG A 17 -6.93 -21.78 15.35
CA ARG A 17 -6.92 -22.10 16.79
C ARG A 17 -6.03 -23.30 17.14
N ARG A 18 -5.40 -23.92 16.15
CA ARG A 18 -4.50 -25.07 16.35
C ARG A 18 -3.06 -24.68 16.04
N LYS A 19 -2.11 -25.33 16.73
CA LYS A 19 -0.70 -25.21 16.40
C LYS A 19 -0.45 -25.85 15.04
N VAL A 20 0.23 -25.13 14.15
CA VAL A 20 0.62 -25.63 12.83
C VAL A 20 2.11 -25.40 12.66
N HIS A 21 2.87 -26.51 12.57
CA HIS A 21 4.34 -26.49 12.60
C HIS A 21 4.88 -25.73 13.81
N GLU A 22 5.70 -24.72 13.57
CA GLU A 22 6.29 -23.84 14.58
C GLU A 22 5.38 -22.66 14.97
N SER A 23 4.25 -22.47 14.28
CA SER A 23 3.31 -21.40 14.62
C SER A 23 2.37 -21.85 15.73
N GLU A 24 2.54 -21.27 16.92
CA GLU A 24 1.54 -21.34 17.99
C GLU A 24 0.15 -20.86 17.52
N PRO A 25 -0.94 -21.34 18.14
CA PRO A 25 -2.30 -20.91 17.87
C PRO A 25 -2.47 -19.39 17.93
N LEU A 26 -3.41 -18.86 17.16
CA LEU A 26 -3.84 -17.47 17.32
C LEU A 26 -4.62 -17.30 18.64
N PRO A 27 -4.53 -16.13 19.30
CA PRO A 27 -5.21 -15.86 20.56
C PRO A 27 -6.71 -15.59 20.33
N ILE A 28 -7.42 -16.57 19.78
CA ILE A 28 -8.87 -16.54 19.55
C ILE A 28 -9.55 -17.20 20.74
N THR A 29 -10.27 -16.38 21.51
CA THR A 29 -11.04 -16.76 22.69
C THR A 29 -12.47 -17.20 22.36
N MET A 30 -12.96 -16.84 21.16
CA MET A 30 -14.27 -17.27 20.66
C MET A 30 -14.45 -18.81 20.73
N LYS A 31 -15.61 -19.24 21.21
CA LYS A 31 -16.05 -20.64 21.23
C LYS A 31 -16.60 -21.02 19.85
N GLU A 32 -16.49 -22.29 19.48
CA GLU A 32 -16.94 -22.79 18.18
C GLU A 32 -18.41 -22.46 17.89
N SER A 33 -19.29 -22.65 18.88
CA SER A 33 -20.70 -22.28 18.79
C SER A 33 -20.99 -20.80 18.47
N GLN A 34 -19.98 -19.92 18.58
CA GLN A 34 -20.11 -18.50 18.30
C GLN A 34 -19.76 -18.13 16.85
N TYR A 35 -19.21 -19.05 16.06
CA TYR A 35 -18.81 -18.79 14.67
C TYR A 35 -19.09 -19.93 13.68
N VAL A 36 -19.75 -21.03 14.10
CA VAL A 36 -20.24 -22.05 13.16
C VAL A 36 -21.05 -21.43 12.02
N SER A 37 -21.11 -22.11 10.87
CA SER A 37 -21.94 -21.69 9.74
C SER A 37 -23.37 -21.29 10.15
N GLY A 38 -23.88 -20.17 9.64
CA GLY A 38 -25.17 -19.59 10.04
C GLY A 38 -25.11 -18.63 11.25
N VAL A 39 -24.01 -18.61 12.01
CA VAL A 39 -23.84 -17.74 13.17
C VAL A 39 -22.88 -16.60 12.85
N ARG A 40 -23.35 -15.36 13.04
CA ARG A 40 -22.57 -14.11 12.86
C ARG A 40 -21.97 -13.96 11.45
N ASP A 41 -22.62 -14.54 10.43
CA ASP A 41 -22.24 -14.32 9.03
C ASP A 41 -22.35 -12.85 8.63
N TYR A 42 -23.32 -12.14 9.23
CA TYR A 42 -23.56 -10.72 9.03
C TYR A 42 -24.07 -10.08 10.31
N MET A 43 -23.35 -9.07 10.80
CA MET A 43 -23.74 -8.24 11.95
C MET A 43 -23.79 -6.78 11.50
N ARG A 44 -24.99 -6.22 11.41
CA ARG A 44 -25.19 -4.85 10.91
C ARG A 44 -24.63 -3.83 11.90
N PHE A 45 -24.24 -2.68 11.38
CA PHE A 45 -24.04 -1.51 12.22
C PHE A 45 -25.39 -0.88 12.57
N THR A 46 -25.65 -0.70 13.87
CA THR A 46 -26.80 0.04 14.39
C THR A 46 -26.27 1.06 15.40
N ASP A 47 -26.28 2.34 15.03
CA ASP A 47 -25.70 3.39 15.87
C ASP A 47 -26.49 3.54 17.17
N ALA A 48 -25.87 3.18 18.29
CA ALA A 48 -26.43 3.31 19.62
C ALA A 48 -26.15 4.71 20.25
N ASN A 49 -25.59 5.65 19.48
CA ASN A 49 -25.24 7.00 19.93
C ASN A 49 -24.27 7.03 21.14
N ILE A 50 -23.37 6.04 21.20
CA ILE A 50 -22.35 5.95 22.24
C ILE A 50 -21.34 7.08 22.06
N GLN A 51 -21.12 7.87 23.11
CA GLN A 51 -20.16 8.97 23.08
C GLN A 51 -18.72 8.44 23.15
N GLY A 52 -17.84 8.97 22.30
CA GLY A 52 -16.42 8.63 22.28
C GLY A 52 -16.09 7.28 21.63
N ASN A 53 -14.88 6.78 21.92
CA ASN A 53 -14.38 5.48 21.46
C ASN A 53 -14.59 4.40 22.53
N VAL A 54 -14.95 3.19 22.10
CA VAL A 54 -15.23 2.04 23.00
C VAL A 54 -14.10 1.02 22.92
N GLU A 55 -13.69 0.46 24.06
CA GLU A 55 -12.64 -0.56 24.12
C GLU A 55 -13.02 -1.78 23.25
N LEU A 56 -12.08 -2.23 22.42
CA LEU A 56 -12.29 -3.30 21.45
C LEU A 56 -12.74 -4.58 22.14
N LYS A 57 -12.18 -4.85 23.32
CA LYS A 57 -12.55 -6.02 24.12
C LYS A 57 -14.02 -5.97 24.55
N GLU A 58 -14.53 -4.81 24.95
CA GLU A 58 -15.94 -4.64 25.32
C GLU A 58 -16.86 -4.85 24.11
N VAL A 59 -16.46 -4.36 22.93
CA VAL A 59 -17.20 -4.59 21.67
C VAL A 59 -17.23 -6.08 21.32
N VAL A 60 -16.10 -6.78 21.44
CA VAL A 60 -16.03 -8.24 21.21
C VAL A 60 -16.93 -8.97 22.21
N ASP A 61 -16.80 -8.69 23.50
CA ASP A 61 -17.60 -9.34 24.55
C ASP A 61 -19.10 -9.11 24.32
N TYR A 62 -19.50 -7.89 23.96
CA TYR A 62 -20.88 -7.53 23.64
C TYR A 62 -21.44 -8.36 22.46
N LEU A 63 -20.69 -8.47 21.35
CA LEU A 63 -21.10 -9.23 20.17
C LEU A 63 -21.13 -10.75 20.45
N LEU A 64 -20.36 -11.23 21.42
CA LEU A 64 -20.33 -12.64 21.81
C LEU A 64 -21.49 -13.06 22.73
N GLN A 65 -22.14 -12.11 23.43
CA GLN A 65 -23.28 -12.33 24.35
C GLN A 65 -24.66 -12.41 23.66
N ALA A 66 -24.73 -12.86 22.40
CA ALA A 66 -25.92 -12.98 21.56
C ALA A 66 -26.48 -11.68 20.94
N ASN A 67 -25.71 -10.58 20.97
CA ASN A 67 -26.00 -9.40 20.17
C ASN A 67 -25.44 -9.55 18.76
N ASN A 68 -26.25 -9.27 17.73
CA ASN A 68 -25.85 -9.36 16.31
C ASN A 68 -25.72 -7.99 15.64
N ASP A 69 -25.68 -6.90 16.41
CA ASP A 69 -25.57 -5.54 15.91
C ASP A 69 -24.35 -4.85 16.51
N LEU A 70 -23.51 -4.21 15.69
CA LEU A 70 -22.40 -3.38 16.13
C LEU A 70 -22.94 -2.02 16.63
N PRO A 71 -22.79 -1.68 17.92
CA PRO A 71 -23.41 -0.48 18.50
C PRO A 71 -22.66 0.84 18.19
N THR A 72 -21.38 0.74 17.79
CA THR A 72 -20.52 1.89 17.46
C THR A 72 -19.41 1.48 16.50
N LYS A 73 -19.00 2.40 15.62
CA LYS A 73 -17.79 2.22 14.79
C LYS A 73 -16.54 2.82 15.42
N ASN A 74 -16.67 3.58 16.51
CA ASN A 74 -15.55 4.24 17.15
C ASN A 74 -14.91 3.26 18.14
N LEU A 75 -13.79 2.68 17.73
CA LEU A 75 -13.09 1.64 18.47
C LEU A 75 -11.84 2.21 19.15
N LYS A 76 -11.48 1.61 20.28
CA LYS A 76 -10.28 1.91 21.06
C LYS A 76 -9.57 0.61 21.42
N LEU A 77 -8.25 0.61 21.43
CA LEU A 77 -7.44 -0.45 22.03
C LEU A 77 -6.43 0.20 22.96
N THR A 78 -6.66 0.10 24.27
CA THR A 78 -5.70 0.59 25.26
C THR A 78 -4.34 -0.12 25.13
N VAL A 79 -3.28 0.66 25.19
CA VAL A 79 -1.90 0.20 25.01
C VAL A 79 -1.15 0.35 26.32
N ASN A 80 -0.57 -0.75 26.80
CA ASN A 80 0.42 -0.73 27.87
C ASN A 80 1.82 -0.58 27.25
N PRO A 81 2.54 0.54 27.44
CA PRO A 81 3.87 0.73 26.87
C PRO A 81 4.88 -0.35 27.28
N GLN A 82 4.75 -0.91 28.50
CA GLN A 82 5.66 -1.96 28.97
C GLN A 82 5.49 -3.26 28.16
N ASP A 83 4.27 -3.62 27.75
CA ASP A 83 4.02 -4.79 26.91
C ASP A 83 4.61 -4.61 25.50
N VAL A 84 4.55 -3.38 24.97
CA VAL A 84 5.10 -3.04 23.65
C VAL A 84 6.63 -3.16 23.64
N ILE A 85 7.30 -2.68 24.69
CA ILE A 85 8.76 -2.76 24.81
C ILE A 85 9.23 -4.18 25.14
N SER A 86 8.60 -4.84 26.12
CA SER A 86 9.02 -6.16 26.58
C SER A 86 8.83 -7.26 25.53
N THR A 87 7.86 -7.12 24.62
CA THR A 87 7.67 -8.04 23.48
C THR A 87 8.60 -7.74 22.30
N GLY A 88 9.40 -6.67 22.38
CA GLY A 88 10.25 -6.22 21.28
C GLY A 88 9.48 -5.62 20.10
N THR A 89 8.20 -5.25 20.29
CA THR A 89 7.41 -4.59 19.25
C THR A 89 8.01 -3.23 18.87
N LEU A 90 8.54 -2.50 19.85
CA LEU A 90 9.36 -1.31 19.65
C LEU A 90 10.59 -1.34 20.57
N PRO A 91 11.72 -0.74 20.17
CA PRO A 91 12.88 -0.60 21.05
C PRO A 91 12.59 0.40 22.18
N ALA A 92 13.26 0.23 23.32
CA ALA A 92 13.10 1.12 24.48
C ALA A 92 13.34 2.61 24.15
N SER A 93 14.21 2.91 23.17
CA SER A 93 14.47 4.27 22.69
C SER A 93 13.27 4.96 22.04
N LYS A 94 12.21 4.21 21.67
CA LYS A 94 10.96 4.75 21.11
C LYS A 94 9.81 4.76 22.12
N ALA A 95 10.06 4.52 23.41
CA ALA A 95 9.01 4.46 24.43
C ALA A 95 8.14 5.72 24.48
N ASP A 96 8.74 6.92 24.35
CA ASP A 96 8.03 8.21 24.38
C ASP A 96 7.12 8.45 23.17
N GLN A 97 7.29 7.65 22.11
CA GLN A 97 6.47 7.73 20.89
C GLN A 97 5.22 6.84 20.98
N ILE A 98 5.12 5.99 22.01
CA ILE A 98 4.00 5.09 22.19
C ILE A 98 2.73 5.89 22.53
N THR A 99 1.65 5.66 21.78
CA THR A 99 0.33 6.21 22.12
C THR A 99 -0.30 5.39 23.25
N PRO A 100 -1.01 6.02 24.21
CA PRO A 100 -1.72 5.28 25.26
C PRO A 100 -2.87 4.41 24.74
N ALA A 101 -3.38 4.72 23.55
CA ALA A 101 -4.41 3.91 22.89
C ALA A 101 -4.34 4.02 21.36
N LEU A 102 -4.74 2.95 20.67
CA LEU A 102 -5.15 3.04 19.27
C LEU A 102 -6.62 3.45 19.24
N GLU A 103 -6.94 4.52 18.54
CA GLU A 103 -8.33 4.98 18.41
C GLU A 103 -8.64 5.10 16.93
N TRP A 104 -9.63 4.37 16.43
CA TRP A 104 -9.96 4.37 15.01
C TRP A 104 -11.45 4.18 14.76
N LYS A 105 -11.87 4.52 13.55
CA LYS A 105 -13.23 4.28 13.07
C LYS A 105 -13.23 3.06 12.17
N PHE A 106 -14.01 2.04 12.52
CA PHE A 106 -14.22 0.89 11.65
C PHE A 106 -14.80 1.34 10.29
N ASN A 107 -14.19 0.89 9.19
CA ASN A 107 -14.42 1.45 7.87
C ASN A 107 -15.44 0.68 7.00
N LYS A 108 -16.09 -0.37 7.54
CA LYS A 108 -17.11 -1.16 6.82
C LYS A 108 -18.53 -0.94 7.37
N PRO A 109 -19.58 -1.24 6.59
CA PRO A 109 -20.97 -1.10 7.03
C PRO A 109 -21.46 -2.21 7.97
N TYR A 110 -20.77 -3.35 8.03
CA TYR A 110 -21.13 -4.50 8.85
C TYR A 110 -19.88 -5.26 9.30
N ILE A 111 -20.03 -6.11 10.31
CA ILE A 111 -19.00 -7.04 10.78
C ILE A 111 -19.42 -8.46 10.36
N THR A 112 -18.45 -9.24 9.90
CA THR A 112 -18.57 -10.68 9.67
C THR A 112 -17.88 -11.46 10.78
N LYS A 113 -18.13 -12.76 10.90
CA LYS A 113 -17.45 -13.59 11.90
C LYS A 113 -15.92 -13.56 11.77
N GLY A 114 -15.36 -13.47 10.57
CA GLY A 114 -13.92 -13.33 10.37
C GLY A 114 -13.40 -11.99 10.85
N THR A 115 -14.16 -10.91 10.64
CA THR A 115 -13.83 -9.59 11.22
C THR A 115 -13.89 -9.62 12.74
N LEU A 116 -14.91 -10.27 13.32
CA LEU A 116 -15.01 -10.45 14.77
C LEU A 116 -13.86 -11.29 15.34
N ALA A 117 -13.47 -12.36 14.66
CA ALA A 117 -12.30 -13.16 15.03
C ALA A 117 -11.00 -12.35 14.96
N MET A 118 -10.87 -11.42 13.99
CA MET A 118 -9.74 -10.50 13.93
C MET A 118 -9.73 -9.54 15.13
N PHE A 119 -10.89 -8.99 15.50
CA PHE A 119 -11.02 -8.13 16.68
C PHE A 119 -10.69 -8.88 17.97
N ASP A 120 -11.13 -10.13 18.08
CA ASP A 120 -10.80 -11.00 19.21
C ASP A 120 -9.29 -11.26 19.30
N ILE A 121 -8.61 -11.52 18.17
CA ILE A 121 -7.15 -11.61 18.13
C ILE A 121 -6.51 -10.31 18.64
N LEU A 122 -6.93 -9.15 18.13
CA LEU A 122 -6.36 -7.86 18.53
C LEU A 122 -6.56 -7.58 20.02
N ALA A 123 -7.75 -7.87 20.56
CA ALA A 123 -8.09 -7.66 21.96
C ALA A 123 -7.29 -8.57 22.93
N HIS A 124 -6.83 -9.74 22.46
CA HIS A 124 -6.19 -10.75 23.32
C HIS A 124 -4.71 -11.03 22.99
N ASN A 125 -4.12 -10.36 21.99
CA ASN A 125 -2.74 -10.58 21.58
C ASN A 125 -1.72 -9.95 22.55
N ASN A 126 -2.05 -8.83 23.22
CA ASN A 126 -1.14 -8.09 24.10
C ASN A 126 0.27 -7.88 23.50
N TRP A 127 0.35 -7.57 22.20
CA TRP A 127 1.60 -7.40 21.45
C TRP A 127 2.54 -8.62 21.39
N LYS A 128 2.15 -9.77 21.94
CA LYS A 128 2.99 -10.99 21.99
C LYS A 128 3.28 -11.54 20.60
N ARG A 129 2.34 -11.41 19.66
CA ARG A 129 2.55 -11.77 18.26
C ARG A 129 2.51 -10.52 17.39
N PRO A 130 3.45 -10.37 16.45
CA PRO A 130 3.36 -9.33 15.45
C PRO A 130 2.13 -9.46 14.55
N VAL A 131 1.32 -8.39 14.49
CA VAL A 131 0.23 -8.22 13.54
C VAL A 131 0.74 -7.44 12.33
N TYR A 132 0.52 -8.02 11.14
CA TYR A 132 0.87 -7.44 9.84
C TYR A 132 -0.31 -7.55 8.88
N PHE A 133 -0.39 -6.60 7.96
CA PHE A 133 -1.28 -6.59 6.80
C PHE A 133 -0.45 -6.63 5.52
N CYS A 134 -0.99 -7.20 4.43
CA CYS A 134 -0.32 -7.15 3.13
C CYS A 134 -0.31 -5.71 2.61
N SER A 135 0.79 -5.26 2.01
CA SER A 135 0.85 -3.92 1.41
C SER A 135 0.06 -3.80 0.09
N THR A 136 -0.39 -4.92 -0.46
CA THR A 136 -1.06 -5.03 -1.76
C THR A 136 -2.58 -5.13 -1.67
N VAL A 137 -3.17 -5.03 -0.47
CA VAL A 137 -4.63 -5.00 -0.29
C VAL A 137 -5.11 -3.56 -0.08
N PRO A 138 -6.34 -3.22 -0.51
CA PRO A 138 -6.86 -1.87 -0.33
C PRO A 138 -7.11 -1.55 1.15
N SER A 139 -7.13 -0.25 1.47
CA SER A 139 -7.41 0.33 2.80
C SER A 139 -8.66 -0.26 3.47
N GLU A 140 -9.68 -0.58 2.69
CA GLU A 140 -10.91 -1.23 3.16
C GLU A 140 -10.62 -2.54 3.93
N GLN A 141 -9.53 -3.25 3.62
CA GLN A 141 -9.16 -4.49 4.32
C GLN A 141 -8.43 -4.26 5.64
N PHE A 142 -8.00 -3.03 5.95
CA PHE A 142 -7.33 -2.70 7.21
C PHE A 142 -8.30 -2.43 8.36
N ASN A 143 -9.61 -2.48 8.10
CA ASN A 143 -10.67 -2.30 9.11
C ASN A 143 -10.55 -0.96 9.88
N GLY A 144 -9.98 0.06 9.24
CA GLY A 144 -9.78 1.42 9.76
C GLY A 144 -8.47 1.63 10.54
N LEU A 145 -7.58 0.63 10.60
CA LEU A 145 -6.30 0.72 11.31
C LEU A 145 -5.20 1.45 10.54
N ASP A 146 -5.50 1.98 9.35
CA ASP A 146 -4.59 2.57 8.38
C ASP A 146 -3.52 3.48 9.00
N LYS A 147 -3.93 4.40 9.88
CA LYS A 147 -3.03 5.37 10.52
C LYS A 147 -2.05 4.74 11.53
N TYR A 148 -2.16 3.46 11.83
CA TYR A 148 -1.26 2.72 12.70
C TYR A 148 -0.45 1.66 11.93
N LEU A 149 -0.53 1.65 10.61
CA LEU A 149 0.17 0.69 9.75
C LEU A 149 1.45 1.30 9.18
N TYR A 150 2.58 0.67 9.48
CA TYR A 150 3.92 1.10 9.06
C TYR A 150 4.56 0.05 8.16
N SER A 151 5.06 0.46 7.00
CA SER A 151 5.72 -0.47 6.07
C SER A 151 7.03 -1.00 6.62
N GLU A 152 7.19 -2.32 6.57
CA GLU A 152 8.45 -3.03 6.79
C GLU A 152 8.93 -3.74 5.51
N GLY A 153 8.48 -3.25 4.36
CA GLY A 153 8.74 -3.83 3.04
C GLY A 153 7.45 -4.27 2.35
N LEU A 154 7.27 -5.59 2.20
CA LEU A 154 6.08 -6.20 1.56
C LEU A 154 4.90 -6.40 2.52
N ALA A 155 5.03 -5.92 3.75
CA ALA A 155 4.01 -6.03 4.79
C ALA A 155 3.96 -4.73 5.61
N LEU A 156 2.77 -4.41 6.10
CA LEU A 156 2.51 -3.27 6.96
C LEU A 156 2.32 -3.74 8.39
N ARG A 157 3.19 -3.32 9.30
CA ARG A 157 3.18 -3.62 10.73
C ARG A 157 2.18 -2.72 11.45
N LEU A 158 1.29 -3.30 12.26
CA LEU A 158 0.50 -2.52 13.22
C LEU A 158 1.40 -2.08 14.38
N LEU A 159 1.55 -0.77 14.60
CA LEU A 159 2.37 -0.20 15.67
C LEU A 159 1.60 0.89 16.46
N PRO A 160 1.75 0.93 17.80
CA PRO A 160 1.09 1.92 18.64
C PRO A 160 1.91 3.19 18.76
N LEU A 161 2.16 3.85 17.64
CA LEU A 161 2.87 5.13 17.61
C LEU A 161 1.88 6.30 17.55
N LYS A 162 2.27 7.44 18.11
CA LYS A 162 1.52 8.70 18.00
C LYS A 162 1.31 9.05 16.52
N THR A 163 0.11 9.50 16.17
CA THR A 163 -0.27 9.74 14.76
C THR A 163 0.21 11.09 14.23
N ASP A 164 0.58 12.02 15.11
CA ASP A 164 1.10 13.35 14.73
C ASP A 164 2.51 13.28 14.11
N SER A 165 3.14 12.10 14.15
CA SER A 165 4.39 11.78 13.46
C SER A 165 4.21 11.25 12.03
N LEU A 166 2.97 11.20 11.51
CA LEU A 166 2.70 10.71 10.16
C LEU A 166 2.75 11.87 9.16
N SER A 167 3.44 11.66 8.05
CA SER A 167 3.58 12.66 7.00
C SER A 167 2.22 12.93 6.34
N ASN A 168 1.86 14.21 6.24
CA ASN A 168 0.63 14.68 5.56
C ASN A 168 0.70 14.53 4.03
N ASP A 169 1.71 13.84 3.50
CA ASP A 169 1.97 13.66 2.07
C ASP A 169 1.21 12.47 1.46
N GLY A 170 0.42 11.74 2.25
CA GLY A 170 -0.32 10.57 1.80
C GLY A 170 0.56 9.33 1.56
N GLU A 171 1.84 9.38 1.93
CA GLU A 171 2.72 8.22 1.89
C GLU A 171 2.41 7.29 3.07
N THR A 172 2.41 5.98 2.83
CA THR A 172 2.38 5.01 3.92
C THR A 172 3.65 5.18 4.77
N PRO A 173 3.53 5.41 6.09
CA PRO A 173 4.70 5.60 6.93
C PRO A 173 5.53 4.32 6.95
N ILE A 174 6.83 4.46 7.17
CA ILE A 174 7.77 3.33 7.19
C ILE A 174 8.26 3.06 8.62
N ASN A 175 8.46 1.80 8.96
CA ASN A 175 9.25 1.43 10.13
C ASN A 175 10.69 1.20 9.66
N LEU A 176 11.50 2.26 9.70
CA LEU A 176 12.73 2.36 8.93
C LEU A 176 13.76 1.26 9.25
N GLU A 177 14.06 1.02 10.53
CA GLU A 177 15.11 0.05 10.90
C GLU A 177 14.77 -1.38 10.49
N PRO A 178 13.56 -1.92 10.78
CA PRO A 178 13.19 -3.24 10.28
C PRO A 178 13.15 -3.30 8.76
N MET A 179 12.59 -2.27 8.09
CA MET A 179 12.55 -2.21 6.63
C MET A 179 13.96 -2.27 6.01
N TYR A 180 14.90 -1.48 6.54
CA TYR A 180 16.30 -1.48 6.11
C TYR A 180 16.92 -2.87 6.29
N ASN A 181 16.78 -3.48 7.47
CA ASN A 181 17.32 -4.80 7.74
C ASN A 181 16.70 -5.88 6.82
N HIS A 182 15.38 -5.82 6.58
CA HIS A 182 14.70 -6.76 5.70
C HIS A 182 15.25 -6.69 4.28
N ILE A 183 15.27 -5.50 3.68
CA ILE A 183 15.69 -5.28 2.29
C ILE A 183 17.18 -5.60 2.09
N MET A 184 18.02 -5.17 3.03
CA MET A 184 19.47 -5.32 2.90
C MET A 184 19.96 -6.72 3.25
N ASN A 185 19.35 -7.38 4.24
CA ASN A 185 19.92 -8.58 4.87
C ASN A 185 19.03 -9.83 4.83
N LYS A 186 17.70 -9.71 4.65
CA LYS A 186 16.78 -10.86 4.76
C LYS A 186 16.13 -11.24 3.43
N PHE A 187 15.75 -10.27 2.60
CA PHE A 187 15.07 -10.53 1.35
C PHE A 187 15.97 -11.19 0.32
N LYS A 188 15.37 -12.12 -0.42
CA LYS A 188 16.00 -12.84 -1.54
C LYS A 188 15.36 -12.38 -2.83
N TRP A 189 16.17 -11.91 -3.77
CA TRP A 189 15.72 -11.24 -4.99
C TRP A 189 15.66 -12.17 -6.21
N GLY A 190 16.08 -13.43 -6.05
CA GLY A 190 16.14 -14.40 -7.14
C GLY A 190 17.03 -13.92 -8.29
N ASN A 191 16.62 -14.22 -9.52
CA ASN A 191 17.33 -13.86 -10.76
C ASN A 191 16.58 -12.81 -11.60
N ILE A 192 15.71 -11.99 -10.99
CA ILE A 192 14.82 -11.07 -11.72
C ILE A 192 15.58 -10.08 -12.61
N LYS A 193 16.76 -9.63 -12.17
CA LYS A 193 17.62 -8.72 -12.94
C LYS A 193 18.05 -9.28 -14.30
N ASN A 194 18.37 -10.57 -14.35
CA ASN A 194 18.92 -11.22 -15.54
C ASN A 194 17.90 -12.13 -16.24
N ALA A 195 16.62 -12.06 -15.84
CA ALA A 195 15.57 -12.86 -16.45
C ALA A 195 15.37 -12.42 -17.91
N SER A 196 15.50 -13.37 -18.84
CA SER A 196 15.23 -13.14 -20.26
C SER A 196 13.73 -12.97 -20.54
N TYR A 197 12.91 -13.66 -19.75
CA TYR A 197 11.46 -13.62 -19.79
C TYR A 197 10.90 -13.47 -18.36
N LEU A 198 9.83 -12.70 -18.26
CA LEU A 198 8.98 -12.60 -17.08
C LEU A 198 7.54 -12.73 -17.58
N ASP A 199 6.74 -13.50 -16.87
CA ASP A 199 5.30 -13.56 -17.12
C ASP A 199 4.64 -12.22 -16.75
N ALA A 200 3.39 -12.03 -17.18
CA ALA A 200 2.68 -10.77 -17.00
C ALA A 200 2.59 -10.33 -15.53
N GLN A 201 2.37 -11.26 -14.60
CA GLN A 201 2.27 -10.94 -13.17
C GLN A 201 3.63 -10.53 -12.62
N SER A 202 4.69 -11.28 -12.94
CA SER A 202 6.06 -10.93 -12.52
C SER A 202 6.49 -9.55 -13.04
N VAL A 203 6.06 -9.17 -14.25
CA VAL A 203 6.32 -7.83 -14.81
C VAL A 203 5.64 -6.74 -13.97
N ASP A 204 4.39 -6.95 -13.58
CA ASP A 204 3.66 -5.97 -12.75
C ASP A 204 4.26 -5.87 -11.34
N ASP A 205 4.67 -6.98 -10.75
CA ASP A 205 5.22 -7.05 -9.39
C ASP A 205 6.59 -6.36 -9.26
N ILE A 206 7.36 -6.20 -10.36
CA ILE A 206 8.60 -5.40 -10.35
C ILE A 206 8.38 -4.00 -9.78
N SER A 207 7.22 -3.40 -10.06
CA SER A 207 6.89 -2.07 -9.57
C SER A 207 6.76 -2.03 -8.04
N ILE A 208 6.24 -3.10 -7.42
CA ILE A 208 6.11 -3.23 -5.96
C ILE A 208 7.51 -3.21 -5.32
N PHE A 209 8.43 -4.03 -5.81
CA PHE A 209 9.80 -4.09 -5.30
C PHE A 209 10.55 -2.76 -5.52
N SER A 210 10.35 -2.15 -6.68
CA SER A 210 10.95 -0.86 -7.02
C SER A 210 10.49 0.25 -6.08
N ASN A 211 9.19 0.31 -5.80
CA ASN A 211 8.60 1.30 -4.90
C ASN A 211 9.05 1.08 -3.46
N MET A 212 9.16 -0.18 -3.03
CA MET A 212 9.70 -0.52 -1.72
C MET A 212 11.13 0.01 -1.51
N PHE A 213 12.01 -0.11 -2.50
CA PHE A 213 13.34 0.52 -2.43
C PHE A 213 13.25 2.05 -2.39
N ASN A 214 12.40 2.65 -3.23
CA ASN A 214 12.20 4.10 -3.25
C ASN A 214 11.77 4.61 -1.86
N SER A 215 10.77 3.98 -1.22
CA SER A 215 10.31 4.34 0.12
C SER A 215 11.40 4.19 1.18
N LEU A 216 12.18 3.11 1.15
CA LEU A 216 13.32 2.94 2.05
C LEU A 216 14.33 4.08 1.89
N ILE A 217 14.72 4.38 0.65
CA ILE A 217 15.71 5.41 0.34
C ILE A 217 15.22 6.79 0.74
N SER A 218 13.96 7.13 0.41
CA SER A 218 13.33 8.39 0.82
C SER A 218 13.33 8.51 2.35
N GLY A 219 13.01 7.44 3.06
CA GLY A 219 13.07 7.35 4.51
C GLY A 219 14.45 7.62 5.10
N LEU A 220 15.47 6.95 4.56
CA LEU A 220 16.87 7.14 4.97
C LEU A 220 17.33 8.58 4.73
N ILE A 221 16.93 9.18 3.61
CA ILE A 221 17.20 10.59 3.32
C ILE A 221 16.50 11.51 4.32
N LYS A 222 15.20 11.28 4.59
CA LYS A 222 14.40 12.04 5.56
C LYS A 222 15.03 12.02 6.97
N GLU A 223 15.64 10.90 7.39
CA GLU A 223 16.37 10.77 8.67
C GLU A 223 17.85 11.20 8.62
N GLY A 224 18.34 11.71 7.48
CA GLY A 224 19.74 12.14 7.32
C GLY A 224 20.76 11.00 7.21
N ARG A 225 20.31 9.75 7.06
CA ARG A 225 21.14 8.54 6.87
C ARG A 225 21.60 8.38 5.42
N ILE A 226 22.32 9.38 4.91
CA ILE A 226 22.72 9.50 3.49
C ILE A 226 23.56 8.31 3.01
N GLU A 227 24.51 7.82 3.80
CA GLU A 227 25.37 6.71 3.39
C GLU A 227 24.60 5.39 3.29
N ASP A 228 23.61 5.17 4.14
CA ASP A 228 22.74 3.99 4.04
C ASP A 228 21.78 4.11 2.86
N ALA A 229 21.32 5.32 2.52
CA ALA A 229 20.53 5.56 1.32
C ALA A 229 21.32 5.19 0.04
N LYS A 230 22.61 5.57 -0.02
CA LYS A 230 23.50 5.17 -1.13
C LYS A 230 23.70 3.65 -1.19
N LYS A 231 23.87 2.97 -0.05
CA LYS A 231 23.94 1.50 0.00
C LYS A 231 22.66 0.84 -0.50
N ALA A 232 21.49 1.35 -0.11
CA ALA A 232 20.20 0.86 -0.58
C ALA A 232 20.03 1.04 -2.10
N PHE A 233 20.49 2.17 -2.66
CA PHE A 233 20.53 2.36 -4.11
C PHE A 233 21.46 1.39 -4.82
N LYS A 234 22.67 1.16 -4.28
CA LYS A 234 23.59 0.16 -4.83
C LYS A 234 22.94 -1.23 -4.83
N LYS A 235 22.24 -1.58 -3.74
CA LYS A 235 21.50 -2.84 -3.66
C LYS A 235 20.39 -2.93 -4.70
N TYR A 236 19.64 -1.84 -4.92
CA TYR A 236 18.64 -1.76 -5.98
C TYR A 236 19.27 -2.06 -7.36
N ASP A 237 20.39 -1.39 -7.70
CA ASP A 237 21.09 -1.61 -8.97
C ASP A 237 21.63 -3.04 -9.12
N GLU A 238 22.04 -3.66 -8.01
CA GLU A 238 22.52 -5.04 -7.98
C GLU A 238 21.43 -6.06 -8.29
N VAL A 239 20.18 -5.82 -7.85
CA VAL A 239 19.13 -6.86 -7.82
C VAL A 239 17.95 -6.59 -8.75
N MET A 240 17.70 -5.35 -9.17
CA MET A 240 16.58 -5.00 -10.02
C MET A 240 16.96 -4.94 -11.50
N PRO A 241 16.04 -5.26 -12.43
CA PRO A 241 16.32 -5.19 -13.86
C PRO A 241 16.47 -3.75 -14.36
N THR A 242 17.38 -3.55 -15.31
CA THR A 242 17.53 -2.26 -16.01
C THR A 242 16.60 -2.14 -17.22
N LYS A 243 16.03 -3.27 -17.68
CA LYS A 243 15.01 -3.34 -18.73
C LYS A 243 13.68 -2.83 -18.19
N ILE A 244 12.99 -2.03 -19.00
CA ILE A 244 11.64 -1.55 -18.71
C ILE A 244 10.65 -2.51 -19.37
N PHE A 245 9.75 -3.08 -18.57
CA PHE A 245 8.78 -4.09 -19.04
C PHE A 245 7.36 -3.54 -19.20
N SER A 246 6.99 -2.51 -18.45
CA SER A 246 5.64 -1.92 -18.52
C SER A 246 5.63 -0.44 -18.14
N LEU A 247 4.58 0.27 -18.53
CA LEU A 247 4.33 1.66 -18.11
C LEU A 247 4.11 1.78 -16.59
N ARG A 248 3.63 0.73 -15.92
CA ARG A 248 3.50 0.70 -14.46
C ARG A 248 4.84 0.91 -13.75
N MET A 249 5.93 0.38 -14.30
CA MET A 249 7.27 0.59 -13.74
C MET A 249 7.71 2.07 -13.76
N MET A 250 7.11 2.89 -14.63
CA MET A 250 7.47 4.30 -14.77
C MET A 250 6.91 5.17 -13.64
N MET A 251 5.85 4.72 -12.96
CA MET A 251 5.25 5.46 -11.85
C MET A 251 6.22 5.72 -10.69
N GLY A 252 7.19 4.82 -10.47
CA GLY A 252 8.20 4.97 -9.41
C GLY A 252 9.44 5.78 -9.83
N VAL A 253 9.54 6.19 -11.10
CA VAL A 253 10.72 6.92 -11.62
C VAL A 253 10.83 8.34 -11.07
N PRO A 254 9.75 9.15 -10.94
CA PRO A 254 9.83 10.49 -10.35
C PRO A 254 10.47 10.49 -8.96
N THR A 255 9.97 9.65 -8.05
CA THR A 255 10.51 9.50 -6.69
C THR A 255 11.97 9.01 -6.71
N ARG A 256 12.30 8.07 -7.60
CA ARG A 256 13.68 7.57 -7.72
C ARG A 256 14.64 8.67 -8.19
N ALA A 257 14.23 9.45 -9.19
CA ALA A 257 15.02 10.56 -9.70
C ALA A 257 15.19 11.66 -8.63
N GLN A 258 14.11 11.99 -7.90
CA GLN A 258 14.16 12.89 -6.76
C GLN A 258 15.20 12.42 -5.73
N ASN A 259 15.16 11.15 -5.33
CA ASN A 259 16.13 10.59 -4.39
C ASN A 259 17.56 10.68 -4.93
N LEU A 260 17.78 10.40 -6.22
CA LEU A 260 19.10 10.54 -6.85
C LEU A 260 19.60 12.00 -6.83
N TYR A 261 18.73 12.98 -7.14
CA TYR A 261 19.12 14.39 -7.07
C TYR A 261 19.48 14.83 -5.65
N ILE A 262 18.73 14.40 -4.63
CA ILE A 262 19.03 14.71 -3.21
C ILE A 262 20.39 14.12 -2.81
N LEU A 263 20.72 12.93 -3.31
CA LEU A 263 22.01 12.27 -3.04
C LEU A 263 23.18 12.83 -3.87
N GLY A 264 22.95 13.82 -4.74
CA GLY A 264 23.96 14.43 -5.60
C GLY A 264 24.25 13.67 -6.90
N GLU A 265 23.48 12.62 -7.21
CA GLU A 265 23.63 11.76 -8.40
C GLU A 265 22.88 12.33 -9.62
N THR A 266 23.10 13.62 -9.91
CA THR A 266 22.33 14.39 -10.91
C THR A 266 22.38 13.78 -12.31
N GLN A 267 23.55 13.34 -12.77
CA GLN A 267 23.69 12.75 -14.10
C GLN A 267 22.88 11.45 -14.21
N LYS A 268 22.96 10.59 -13.18
CA LYS A 268 22.21 9.33 -13.12
C LYS A 268 20.71 9.56 -13.08
N ALA A 269 20.25 10.58 -12.35
CA ALA A 269 18.84 10.99 -12.32
C ALA A 269 18.36 11.45 -13.71
N ASN A 270 19.13 12.32 -14.38
CA ASN A 270 18.84 12.81 -15.72
C ASN A 270 18.77 11.66 -16.75
N ASP A 271 19.70 10.71 -16.69
CA ASP A 271 19.74 9.57 -17.61
C ASP A 271 18.57 8.60 -17.38
N LEU A 272 18.21 8.36 -16.11
CA LEU A 272 17.02 7.58 -15.76
C LEU A 272 15.76 8.21 -16.35
N ILE A 273 15.54 9.52 -16.14
CA ILE A 273 14.37 10.23 -16.65
C ILE A 273 14.32 10.18 -18.18
N LYS A 274 15.44 10.47 -18.86
CA LYS A 274 15.50 10.43 -20.34
C LYS A 274 15.17 9.04 -20.89
N LYS A 275 15.73 7.99 -20.29
CA LYS A 275 15.47 6.60 -20.70
C LYS A 275 13.99 6.25 -20.52
N SER A 276 13.40 6.63 -19.39
CA SER A 276 11.98 6.43 -19.10
C SER A 276 11.08 7.21 -20.04
N ALA A 277 11.39 8.47 -20.32
CA ALA A 277 10.64 9.31 -21.25
C ALA A 277 10.66 8.75 -22.68
N ALA A 278 11.81 8.24 -23.15
CA ALA A 278 11.91 7.59 -24.45
C ALA A 278 11.05 6.32 -24.54
N TYR A 279 10.99 5.51 -23.48
CA TYR A 279 10.10 4.34 -23.41
C TYR A 279 8.63 4.76 -23.46
N ILE A 280 8.22 5.74 -22.65
CA ILE A 280 6.85 6.25 -22.64
C ILE A 280 6.46 6.81 -24.02
N GLN A 281 7.35 7.55 -24.69
CA GLN A 281 7.13 8.05 -26.04
C GLN A 281 6.74 6.92 -27.00
N LYS A 282 7.53 5.84 -26.99
CA LYS A 282 7.33 4.71 -27.90
C LYS A 282 6.00 4.03 -27.63
N GLU A 283 5.74 3.67 -26.37
CA GLU A 283 4.51 2.94 -26.00
C GLU A 283 3.25 3.77 -26.24
N LEU A 284 3.25 5.04 -25.83
CA LEU A 284 2.07 5.90 -26.01
C LEU A 284 1.86 6.31 -27.47
N SER A 285 2.93 6.45 -28.26
CA SER A 285 2.78 6.67 -29.70
C SER A 285 2.10 5.49 -30.38
N TYR A 286 2.51 4.27 -30.05
CA TYR A 286 1.89 3.04 -30.57
C TYR A 286 0.41 2.95 -30.16
N LEU A 287 0.09 3.19 -28.88
CA LEU A 287 -1.29 3.17 -28.39
C LEU A 287 -2.15 4.26 -29.05
N ALA A 288 -1.60 5.45 -29.28
CA ALA A 288 -2.30 6.53 -29.98
C ALA A 288 -2.57 6.18 -31.45
N ASP A 289 -1.61 5.56 -32.15
CA ASP A 289 -1.80 5.10 -33.53
C ASP A 289 -2.86 3.99 -33.63
N LEU A 290 -2.84 3.04 -32.68
CA LEU A 290 -3.89 2.02 -32.59
C LEU A 290 -5.26 2.65 -32.33
N THR A 291 -5.34 3.56 -31.36
CA THR A 291 -6.55 4.29 -30.98
C THR A 291 -7.14 5.04 -32.19
N LYS A 292 -6.30 5.74 -32.97
CA LYS A 292 -6.71 6.38 -34.22
C LYS A 292 -7.18 5.38 -35.27
N SER A 293 -6.44 4.28 -35.44
CA SER A 293 -6.74 3.28 -36.48
C SER A 293 -8.05 2.52 -36.23
N LYS A 294 -8.38 2.26 -34.96
CA LYS A 294 -9.59 1.54 -34.55
C LYS A 294 -10.80 2.45 -34.32
N GLY A 295 -10.59 3.76 -34.15
CA GLY A 295 -11.68 4.70 -33.84
C GLY A 295 -12.21 4.62 -32.41
N GLU A 296 -11.56 3.86 -31.53
CA GLU A 296 -11.90 3.70 -30.11
C GLU A 296 -10.63 3.88 -29.26
N ILE A 297 -10.79 4.21 -27.97
CA ILE A 297 -9.64 4.40 -27.07
C ILE A 297 -9.00 3.05 -26.74
N ILE A 298 -7.74 2.88 -27.16
CA ILE A 298 -6.91 1.73 -26.83
C ILE A 298 -5.89 2.11 -25.77
N GLY A 299 -5.86 1.34 -24.69
CA GLY A 299 -4.87 1.54 -23.62
C GLY A 299 -5.06 2.86 -22.86
N GLY A 300 -6.29 3.32 -22.66
CA GLY A 300 -6.56 4.57 -21.93
C GLY A 300 -5.93 4.62 -20.53
N GLN A 301 -5.92 3.50 -19.80
CA GLN A 301 -5.21 3.39 -18.53
C GLN A 301 -3.69 3.60 -18.70
N ASN A 302 -3.10 3.00 -19.74
CA ASN A 302 -1.68 3.16 -20.05
C ASN A 302 -1.34 4.61 -20.42
N ALA A 303 -2.21 5.29 -21.18
CA ALA A 303 -2.06 6.71 -21.47
C ALA A 303 -2.03 7.54 -20.18
N GLN A 304 -2.98 7.31 -19.26
CA GLN A 304 -2.99 7.97 -17.95
C GLN A 304 -1.71 7.69 -17.16
N LEU A 305 -1.26 6.43 -17.10
CA LEU A 305 -0.05 6.04 -16.38
C LEU A 305 1.20 6.73 -16.93
N GLY A 306 1.36 6.75 -18.26
CA GLY A 306 2.52 7.36 -18.92
C GLY A 306 2.51 8.88 -18.85
N LEU A 307 1.37 9.53 -19.01
CA LEU A 307 1.23 10.98 -19.01
C LEU A 307 1.20 11.55 -17.58
N ASN A 308 0.15 11.22 -16.83
CA ASN A 308 -0.19 11.89 -15.57
C ASN A 308 0.57 11.34 -14.37
N TRP A 309 0.87 10.03 -14.39
CA TRP A 309 1.56 9.36 -13.28
C TRP A 309 3.06 9.14 -13.52
N SER A 310 3.58 9.56 -14.68
CA SER A 310 5.00 9.39 -15.03
C SER A 310 5.62 10.65 -15.63
N LEU A 311 5.30 11.02 -16.88
CA LEU A 311 5.97 12.13 -17.58
C LEU A 311 5.82 13.47 -16.86
N LEU A 312 4.60 13.84 -16.48
CA LEU A 312 4.35 15.12 -15.80
C LEU A 312 5.07 15.20 -14.44
N PRO A 313 4.96 14.19 -13.54
CA PRO A 313 5.75 14.17 -12.31
C PRO A 313 7.27 14.17 -12.53
N MET A 314 7.79 13.49 -13.57
CA MET A 314 9.23 13.56 -13.91
C MET A 314 9.64 14.98 -14.30
N ALA A 315 8.80 15.71 -15.05
CA ALA A 315 9.06 17.10 -15.41
C ALA A 315 9.05 18.02 -14.18
N GLN A 316 8.10 17.83 -13.26
CA GLN A 316 8.03 18.57 -11.99
C GLN A 316 9.29 18.35 -11.15
N VAL A 317 9.71 17.09 -10.99
CA VAL A 317 10.95 16.76 -10.28
C VAL A 317 12.17 17.38 -10.96
N ALA A 318 12.32 17.25 -12.29
CA ALA A 318 13.43 17.87 -13.02
C ALA A 318 13.47 19.39 -12.80
N SER A 319 12.31 20.07 -12.82
CA SER A 319 12.20 21.50 -12.56
C SER A 319 12.62 21.85 -11.12
N GLN A 320 12.07 21.15 -10.13
CA GLN A 320 12.37 21.33 -8.70
C GLN A 320 13.88 21.20 -8.40
N TYR A 321 14.56 20.27 -9.08
CA TYR A 321 15.99 20.02 -8.93
C TYR A 321 16.87 20.75 -9.96
N LYS A 322 16.38 21.89 -10.46
CA LYS A 322 17.14 22.85 -11.29
C LYS A 322 17.66 22.26 -12.61
N GLN A 323 16.87 21.39 -13.25
CA GLN A 323 17.12 20.83 -14.58
C GLN A 323 16.13 21.39 -15.63
N PRO A 324 16.11 22.72 -15.90
CA PRO A 324 15.04 23.37 -16.67
C PRO A 324 14.94 22.87 -18.11
N ALA A 325 16.07 22.61 -18.78
CA ALA A 325 16.06 22.11 -20.16
C ALA A 325 15.41 20.72 -20.27
N LEU A 326 15.68 19.84 -19.29
CA LEU A 326 15.08 18.51 -19.22
C LEU A 326 13.58 18.62 -18.91
N ALA A 327 13.20 19.46 -17.93
CA ALA A 327 11.80 19.69 -17.60
C ALA A 327 10.99 20.20 -18.80
N GLN A 328 11.52 21.17 -19.54
CA GLN A 328 10.87 21.70 -20.74
C GLN A 328 10.73 20.65 -21.85
N GLN A 329 11.74 19.81 -22.06
CA GLN A 329 11.63 18.68 -23.00
C GLN A 329 10.50 17.71 -22.62
N LEU A 330 10.38 17.38 -21.33
CA LEU A 330 9.35 16.46 -20.85
C LEU A 330 7.94 17.04 -20.94
N ILE A 331 7.78 18.34 -20.68
CA ILE A 331 6.49 19.05 -20.83
C ILE A 331 6.07 19.06 -22.31
N ALA A 332 6.98 19.42 -23.22
CA ALA A 332 6.68 19.40 -24.65
C ALA A 332 6.33 17.98 -25.13
N GLN A 333 7.01 16.96 -24.60
CA GLN A 333 6.69 15.57 -24.89
C GLN A 333 5.30 15.16 -24.37
N TYR A 334 4.96 15.57 -23.14
CA TYR A 334 3.65 15.35 -22.55
C TYR A 334 2.55 15.95 -23.45
N GLU A 335 2.66 17.24 -23.80
CA GLU A 335 1.65 17.95 -24.63
C GLU A 335 1.49 17.31 -26.02
N ALA A 336 2.61 16.91 -26.63
CA ALA A 336 2.60 16.24 -27.94
C ALA A 336 1.94 14.86 -27.90
N LEU A 337 2.01 14.13 -26.79
CA LEU A 337 1.35 12.83 -26.62
C LEU A 337 -0.11 12.99 -26.20
N ASP A 338 -0.41 13.87 -25.25
CA ASP A 338 -1.75 14.12 -24.70
C ASP A 338 -2.74 14.55 -25.81
N SER A 339 -2.31 15.49 -26.67
CA SER A 339 -3.07 15.95 -27.83
C SER A 339 -3.46 14.85 -28.83
N ARG A 340 -2.73 13.71 -28.85
CA ARG A 340 -3.08 12.56 -29.69
C ARG A 340 -4.22 11.73 -29.13
N PHE A 341 -4.54 11.87 -27.84
CA PHE A 341 -5.66 11.21 -27.19
C PHE A 341 -6.88 12.13 -26.96
N ASP A 342 -6.69 13.45 -26.94
CA ASP A 342 -7.73 14.46 -26.68
C ASP A 342 -8.94 14.41 -27.63
N ASN A 343 -8.70 14.12 -28.91
CA ASN A 343 -9.78 13.99 -29.91
C ASN A 343 -10.72 12.80 -29.65
N LEU A 344 -10.36 11.87 -28.75
CA LEU A 344 -11.12 10.66 -28.46
C LEU A 344 -11.62 10.60 -27.01
N PHE A 345 -10.92 11.17 -26.03
CA PHE A 345 -11.47 11.33 -24.66
C PHE A 345 -12.68 12.29 -24.62
N SER A 346 -12.76 13.25 -25.53
CA SER A 346 -13.93 14.12 -25.72
C SER A 346 -15.12 13.34 -26.33
N ARG A 347 -14.86 12.53 -27.37
CA ARG A 347 -15.87 11.70 -28.05
C ARG A 347 -16.39 10.56 -27.16
N SER A 348 -15.53 9.88 -26.41
CA SER A 348 -15.95 8.80 -25.50
C SER A 348 -16.84 9.31 -24.37
N ARG A 349 -16.58 10.52 -23.86
CA ARG A 349 -17.46 11.19 -22.89
C ARG A 349 -18.80 11.58 -23.50
N GLN A 350 -18.80 12.11 -24.73
CA GLN A 350 -20.05 12.42 -25.44
C GLN A 350 -20.88 11.17 -25.75
N GLN A 351 -20.23 10.06 -26.10
CA GLN A 351 -20.89 8.80 -26.41
C GLN A 351 -21.41 8.10 -25.14
N GLN A 352 -20.66 8.10 -24.03
CA GLN A 352 -21.16 7.65 -22.73
C GLN A 352 -22.35 8.49 -22.23
N MET A 353 -22.36 9.81 -22.49
CA MET A 353 -23.51 10.66 -22.17
C MET A 353 -24.71 10.37 -23.08
N GLN A 354 -24.50 10.05 -24.35
CA GLN A 354 -25.59 9.65 -25.27
C GLN A 354 -26.18 8.29 -24.89
N ASP A 355 -25.35 7.29 -24.58
CA ASP A 355 -25.80 5.95 -24.20
C ASP A 355 -26.59 5.97 -22.87
N GLN A 356 -26.24 6.86 -21.94
CA GLN A 356 -27.00 7.11 -20.71
C GLN A 356 -28.34 7.81 -20.96
N MET A 357 -28.47 8.59 -22.04
CA MET A 357 -29.72 9.26 -22.42
C MET A 357 -30.64 8.35 -23.26
N SER A 358 -30.11 7.37 -23.98
CA SER A 358 -30.89 6.42 -24.79
C SER A 358 -31.28 5.14 -24.06
N GLY A 359 -30.68 4.84 -22.90
CA GLY A 359 -31.04 3.68 -22.07
C GLY A 359 -32.21 3.91 -21.10
N GLY A 360 -32.96 5.00 -21.27
CA GLY A 360 -34.06 5.43 -20.43
C GLY A 360 -35.42 5.51 -21.14
N GLU A 361 -35.63 4.68 -22.17
CA GLU A 361 -36.97 4.41 -22.74
C GLU A 361 -37.47 3.01 -22.36
#